data_AF-A0A4S3KQG3-F1
#
_entry.id   AF-A0A4S3KQG3-F1
#
_cell.length_a   1.000
_cell.length_b   1.000
_cell.length_c   1.000
_cell.angle_alpha   90.00
_cell.angle_beta   90.00
_cell.angle_gamma   90.00
#
_symmetry.space_group_name_H-M   'P 1'
#
loop_
_entity.id
_entity.type
_entity.pdbx_description
1 polymer ?
#
loop_
_entity_poly.entity_id
_entity_poly.type
_entity_poly.pdbx_seq_one_letter_code
_entity_poly.pdbx_strand_id
1 'polypeptide(L)'
;MTSEAPNVVAIAQRMVLAVDEFIAALQTLGVTITGNEMWLLESLPRELAEYVSVQVRGEHQGGTLLTVRVPTAELPRWRERLPDHIAAQYQCSRGEAVTFLAWRNHPELIPDIQCNHPGCRNTRTCSPWPFLPSDVATIIKRATSELWYCHVHAHKGLQQDGAVSDHVADILTRMQEAPGSNSTQLGITKLVGKFLELENLAIRRVTGRGVGAMYHWTIADLGAQILSKRAALQE
;
A
#
# COMPACT_ATOMS: atom_id res chain seq x y z
N MET A 1 -36.71 -58.43 -11.76
CA MET A 1 -37.12 -57.27 -10.94
C MET A 1 -35.86 -56.70 -10.31
N THR A 2 -35.32 -55.63 -10.89
CA THR A 2 -34.17 -54.90 -10.34
C THR A 2 -34.58 -53.43 -10.27
N SER A 3 -34.60 -52.94 -9.04
CA SER A 3 -34.90 -51.56 -8.64
C SER A 3 -33.97 -50.58 -9.35
N GLU A 4 -34.52 -49.59 -10.04
CA GLU A 4 -33.76 -48.45 -10.58
C GLU A 4 -33.19 -47.61 -9.44
N ALA A 5 -31.89 -47.36 -9.49
CA ALA A 5 -31.20 -46.42 -8.61
C ALA A 5 -31.41 -44.97 -9.10
N PRO A 6 -31.53 -44.00 -8.19
CA PRO A 6 -31.77 -42.61 -8.56
C PRO A 6 -30.59 -42.01 -9.37
N ASN A 7 -30.95 -41.28 -10.42
CA ASN A 7 -30.05 -40.62 -11.36
C ASN A 7 -29.13 -39.61 -10.66
N VAL A 8 -27.85 -39.98 -10.52
CA VAL A 8 -26.76 -39.22 -9.87
C VAL A 8 -26.54 -37.83 -10.50
N VAL A 9 -26.95 -37.62 -11.74
CA VAL A 9 -26.83 -36.32 -12.43
C VAL A 9 -27.81 -35.27 -11.86
N ALA A 10 -28.98 -35.71 -11.36
CA ALA A 10 -29.94 -34.83 -10.69
C ALA A 10 -29.53 -34.47 -9.25
N ILE A 11 -28.63 -35.26 -8.64
CA ILE A 11 -28.03 -34.99 -7.33
C ILE A 11 -26.85 -34.01 -7.49
N ALA A 12 -26.05 -34.16 -8.54
CA ALA A 12 -24.94 -33.26 -8.85
C ALA A 12 -25.40 -31.83 -9.21
N GLN A 13 -26.58 -31.66 -9.80
CA GLN A 13 -27.17 -30.35 -10.09
C GLN A 13 -27.74 -29.62 -8.85
N ARG A 14 -27.72 -30.25 -7.67
CA ARG A 14 -28.21 -29.67 -6.41
C ARG A 14 -27.13 -29.29 -5.39
N MET A 15 -25.85 -29.53 -5.67
CA MET A 15 -24.75 -29.25 -4.71
C MET A 15 -23.82 -28.11 -5.18
N VAL A 16 -24.40 -26.98 -5.56
CA VAL A 16 -23.71 -25.68 -5.74
C VAL A 16 -23.96 -24.75 -4.53
N LEU A 17 -24.20 -25.36 -3.37
CA LEU A 17 -24.25 -24.71 -2.06
C LEU A 17 -23.20 -25.45 -1.22
N ALA A 18 -22.22 -24.85 -0.56
CA ALA A 18 -21.94 -23.45 -0.40
C ALA A 18 -20.45 -23.24 -0.10
N VAL A 19 -19.83 -22.32 -0.83
CA VAL A 19 -18.55 -21.70 -0.42
C VAL A 19 -18.71 -21.04 0.95
N ASP A 20 -19.92 -20.57 1.26
CA ASP A 20 -20.26 -19.97 2.55
C ASP A 20 -20.36 -21.02 3.68
N GLU A 21 -20.70 -22.28 3.38
CA GLU A 21 -20.62 -23.40 4.34
C GLU A 21 -19.18 -23.85 4.57
N PHE A 22 -18.30 -23.77 3.57
CA PHE A 22 -16.87 -24.04 3.74
C PHE A 22 -16.19 -22.97 4.60
N ILE A 23 -16.53 -21.69 4.38
CA ILE A 23 -16.07 -20.58 5.22
C ILE A 23 -16.64 -20.71 6.65
N ALA A 24 -17.93 -21.06 6.79
CA ALA A 24 -18.54 -21.30 8.10
C ALA A 24 -17.96 -22.56 8.81
N ALA A 25 -17.56 -23.60 8.07
CA ALA A 25 -16.89 -24.79 8.60
C ALA A 25 -15.49 -24.46 9.15
N LEU A 26 -14.75 -23.60 8.45
CA LEU A 26 -13.46 -23.10 8.96
C LEU A 26 -13.63 -22.23 10.22
N GLN A 27 -14.68 -21.40 10.27
CA GLN A 27 -14.99 -20.58 11.44
C GLN A 27 -15.46 -21.42 12.66
N THR A 28 -16.24 -22.48 12.43
CA THR A 28 -16.67 -23.42 13.49
C THR A 28 -15.54 -24.31 14.02
N LEU A 29 -14.48 -24.51 13.24
CA LEU A 29 -13.23 -25.15 13.67
C LEU A 29 -12.26 -24.19 14.38
N GLY A 30 -12.66 -22.95 14.63
CA GLY A 30 -11.83 -21.93 15.28
C GLY A 30 -10.67 -21.43 14.40
N VAL A 31 -10.74 -21.66 13.08
CA VAL A 31 -9.71 -21.22 12.13
C VAL A 31 -10.01 -19.78 11.72
N THR A 32 -9.26 -18.85 12.30
CA THR A 32 -9.30 -17.43 11.93
C THR A 32 -8.38 -17.22 10.72
N ILE A 33 -8.96 -16.95 9.55
CA ILE A 33 -8.20 -16.58 8.35
C ILE A 33 -7.72 -15.13 8.51
N THR A 34 -6.45 -14.93 8.90
CA THR A 34 -5.86 -13.61 9.12
C THR A 34 -4.60 -13.45 8.28
N GLY A 35 -4.69 -12.91 7.06
CA GLY A 35 -3.54 -12.57 6.19
C GLY A 35 -3.55 -13.29 4.84
N ASN A 36 -3.11 -12.60 3.76
CA ASN A 36 -3.20 -13.08 2.37
C ASN A 36 -1.96 -12.70 1.52
N GLU A 37 -0.92 -13.54 1.54
CA GLU A 37 -0.05 -13.69 0.36
C GLU A 37 -0.50 -14.91 -0.44
N MET A 38 -0.92 -14.67 -1.69
CA MET A 38 -1.34 -15.68 -2.64
C MET A 38 -0.30 -15.81 -3.76
N TRP A 39 0.33 -16.98 -3.83
CA TRP A 39 1.21 -17.36 -4.94
C TRP A 39 0.39 -18.20 -5.92
N LEU A 40 0.07 -17.64 -7.08
CA LEU A 40 -0.36 -18.43 -8.23
C LEU A 40 0.90 -19.12 -8.79
N LEU A 41 1.07 -20.40 -8.53
CA LEU A 41 2.07 -21.23 -9.22
C LEU A 41 1.61 -21.41 -10.67
N GLU A 42 1.88 -20.44 -11.53
CA GLU A 42 1.70 -20.53 -12.98
C GLU A 42 2.82 -21.39 -13.59
N SER A 43 2.86 -22.67 -13.23
CA SER A 43 3.74 -23.64 -13.91
C SER A 43 3.19 -25.06 -13.78
N LEU A 44 1.99 -25.31 -14.28
CA LEU A 44 1.56 -26.66 -14.63
C LEU A 44 1.09 -26.67 -16.08
N PRO A 45 1.48 -27.67 -16.90
CA PRO A 45 0.98 -27.82 -18.25
C PRO A 45 -0.55 -27.80 -18.26
N ARG A 46 -1.14 -27.05 -19.21
CA ARG A 46 -2.60 -26.83 -19.37
C ARG A 46 -3.46 -28.10 -19.41
N GLU A 47 -2.83 -29.25 -19.61
CA GLU A 47 -3.47 -30.53 -19.88
C GLU A 47 -3.69 -31.39 -18.62
N LEU A 48 -3.16 -31.02 -17.44
CA LEU A 48 -3.13 -31.93 -16.28
C LEU A 48 -3.45 -31.35 -14.89
N ALA A 49 -3.76 -30.05 -14.74
CA ALA A 49 -4.10 -29.51 -13.43
C ALA A 49 -5.62 -29.47 -13.24
N GLU A 50 -6.22 -30.50 -12.66
CA GLU A 50 -7.62 -30.44 -12.17
C GLU A 50 -7.78 -29.38 -11.07
N TYR A 51 -6.69 -29.00 -10.40
CA TYR A 51 -6.66 -28.04 -9.30
C TYR A 51 -5.44 -27.12 -9.39
N VAL A 52 -5.60 -25.88 -8.94
CA VAL A 52 -4.52 -24.92 -8.67
C VAL A 52 -4.36 -24.76 -7.16
N SER A 53 -3.13 -24.87 -6.68
CA SER A 53 -2.78 -24.66 -5.28
C SER A 53 -2.64 -23.16 -5.01
N VAL A 54 -3.57 -22.61 -4.23
CA VAL A 54 -3.61 -21.25 -3.70
C VAL A 54 -3.01 -21.29 -2.30
N GLN A 55 -1.81 -20.75 -2.13
CA GLN A 55 -1.22 -20.60 -0.80
C GLN A 55 -1.79 -19.35 -0.14
N VAL A 56 -2.19 -19.43 1.12
CA VAL A 56 -2.68 -18.31 1.92
C VAL A 56 -1.81 -18.23 3.16
N ARG A 57 -1.05 -17.15 3.28
CA ARG A 57 -0.16 -16.91 4.42
C ARG A 57 -0.85 -16.03 5.45
N GLY A 58 -1.12 -16.58 6.64
CA GLY A 58 -1.62 -15.82 7.78
C GLY A 58 -0.51 -15.11 8.57
N GLU A 59 -0.80 -13.91 9.08
CA GLU A 59 0.18 -13.04 9.78
C GLU A 59 0.26 -13.26 11.30
N HIS A 60 -0.61 -14.04 11.93
CA HIS A 60 -0.51 -14.27 13.37
C HIS A 60 0.33 -15.49 13.74
N GLN A 61 1.52 -15.21 14.29
CA GLN A 61 2.42 -16.10 15.05
C GLN A 61 2.77 -17.44 14.36
N GLY A 62 3.77 -17.41 13.48
CA GLY A 62 4.46 -18.64 13.03
C GLY A 62 4.11 -19.15 11.64
N GLY A 63 3.42 -18.35 10.81
CA GLY A 63 3.42 -18.52 9.35
C GLY A 63 2.95 -19.88 8.84
N THR A 64 1.78 -20.35 9.26
CA THR A 64 1.17 -21.53 8.64
C THR A 64 0.73 -21.17 7.22
N LEU A 65 1.31 -21.84 6.24
CA LEU A 65 0.96 -21.73 4.83
C LEU A 65 -0.27 -22.62 4.56
N LEU A 66 -1.45 -22.03 4.42
CA LEU A 66 -2.65 -22.80 4.10
C LEU A 66 -2.73 -22.97 2.59
N THR A 67 -2.60 -24.20 2.09
CA THR A 67 -2.68 -24.48 0.65
C THR A 67 -4.11 -24.93 0.32
N VAL A 68 -4.89 -24.05 -0.30
CA VAL A 68 -6.23 -24.34 -0.82
C VAL A 68 -6.11 -24.85 -2.25
N ARG A 69 -6.69 -26.01 -2.55
CA ARG A 69 -6.76 -26.51 -3.93
C ARG A 69 -8.07 -26.04 -4.55
N VAL A 70 -7.99 -25.17 -5.54
CA VAL A 70 -9.15 -24.65 -6.29
C VAL A 70 -9.26 -25.40 -7.60
N PRO A 71 -10.41 -26.03 -7.92
CA PRO A 71 -10.58 -26.66 -9.23
C PRO A 71 -10.34 -25.66 -10.36
N THR A 72 -9.65 -26.08 -11.42
CA THR A 72 -9.32 -25.17 -12.55
C THR A 72 -10.59 -24.61 -13.22
N ALA A 73 -11.67 -25.39 -13.24
CA ALA A 73 -12.99 -24.94 -13.71
C ALA A 73 -13.61 -23.83 -12.85
N GLU A 74 -13.22 -23.70 -11.59
CA GLU A 74 -13.73 -22.69 -10.67
C GLU A 74 -12.84 -21.44 -10.57
N LEU A 75 -11.62 -21.47 -11.12
CA LEU A 75 -10.72 -20.32 -11.13
C LEU A 75 -11.36 -19.04 -11.69
N PRO A 76 -12.18 -19.06 -12.76
CA PRO A 76 -12.86 -17.85 -13.22
C PRO A 76 -13.77 -17.25 -12.13
N ARG A 77 -14.56 -18.10 -11.45
CA ARG A 77 -15.46 -17.67 -10.36
C ARG A 77 -14.70 -17.14 -9.15
N TRP A 78 -13.56 -17.76 -8.82
CA TRP A 78 -12.68 -17.28 -7.75
C TRP A 78 -12.05 -15.93 -8.08
N ARG A 79 -11.61 -15.72 -9.33
CA ARG A 79 -11.08 -14.42 -9.78
C ARG A 79 -12.14 -13.32 -9.70
N GLU A 80 -13.40 -13.64 -9.99
CA GLU A 80 -14.51 -12.69 -9.89
C GLU A 80 -14.84 -12.30 -8.43
N ARG A 81 -14.73 -13.25 -7.49
CA ARG A 81 -15.02 -13.03 -6.06
C ARG A 81 -13.86 -12.45 -5.26
N LEU A 82 -12.61 -12.61 -5.74
CA LEU A 82 -11.41 -12.16 -5.03
C LEU A 82 -11.42 -10.66 -4.67
N PRO A 83 -11.83 -9.73 -5.56
CA PRO A 83 -11.94 -8.32 -5.21
C PRO A 83 -12.92 -8.06 -4.05
N ASP A 84 -14.04 -8.78 -3.99
CA ASP A 84 -15.03 -8.60 -2.93
C ASP A 84 -14.50 -9.10 -1.58
N HIS A 85 -13.75 -10.20 -1.57
CA HIS A 85 -13.07 -10.70 -0.38
C HIS A 85 -12.00 -9.73 0.13
N ILE A 86 -11.18 -9.15 -0.76
CA ILE A 86 -10.18 -8.14 -0.40
C ILE A 86 -10.87 -6.86 0.09
N ALA A 87 -11.93 -6.42 -0.60
CA ALA A 87 -12.72 -5.26 -0.18
C ALA A 87 -13.26 -5.42 1.25
N ALA A 88 -13.87 -6.57 1.56
CA ALA A 88 -14.38 -6.87 2.89
C ALA A 88 -13.25 -6.96 3.95
N GLN A 89 -12.14 -7.62 3.63
CA GLN A 89 -11.01 -7.81 4.56
C GLN A 89 -10.36 -6.47 4.95
N TYR A 90 -10.12 -5.60 3.97
CA TYR A 90 -9.43 -4.33 4.17
C TYR A 90 -10.38 -3.14 4.34
N GLN A 91 -11.68 -3.41 4.49
CA GLN A 91 -12.73 -2.39 4.63
C GLN A 91 -12.63 -1.29 3.57
N CYS A 92 -12.33 -1.68 2.32
CA CYS A 92 -12.19 -0.78 1.18
C CYS A 92 -13.28 -1.06 0.14
N SER A 93 -13.38 -0.17 -0.86
CA SER A 93 -14.28 -0.39 -1.98
C SER A 93 -13.79 -1.51 -2.88
N ARG A 94 -14.74 -2.13 -3.60
CA ARG A 94 -14.41 -3.12 -4.65
C ARG A 94 -13.46 -2.55 -5.72
N GLY A 95 -13.61 -1.27 -6.07
CA GLY A 95 -12.74 -0.60 -7.06
C GLY A 95 -11.29 -0.47 -6.58
N GLU A 96 -11.08 -0.15 -5.30
CA GLU A 96 -9.75 -0.12 -4.69
C GLU A 96 -9.14 -1.51 -4.65
N ALA A 97 -9.90 -2.55 -4.29
CA ALA A 97 -9.42 -3.93 -4.31
C ALA A 97 -9.01 -4.41 -5.71
N VAL A 98 -9.78 -4.08 -6.75
CA VAL A 98 -9.42 -4.38 -8.15
C VAL A 98 -8.12 -3.67 -8.54
N THR A 99 -8.00 -2.39 -8.22
CA THR A 99 -6.82 -1.58 -8.55
C THR A 99 -5.58 -2.07 -7.80
N PHE A 100 -5.72 -2.40 -6.52
CA PHE A 100 -4.67 -3.02 -5.72
C PHE A 100 -4.15 -4.32 -6.36
N LEU A 101 -5.06 -5.22 -6.78
CA LEU A 101 -4.68 -6.45 -7.47
C LEU A 101 -3.97 -6.17 -8.80
N ALA A 102 -4.44 -5.18 -9.56
CA ALA A 102 -3.79 -4.76 -10.79
C ALA A 102 -2.36 -4.28 -10.51
N TRP A 103 -2.16 -3.37 -9.55
CA TRP A 103 -0.83 -2.87 -9.17
C TRP A 103 0.08 -3.93 -8.55
N ARG A 104 -0.47 -4.87 -7.79
CA ARG A 104 0.29 -5.98 -7.22
C ARG A 104 0.87 -6.88 -8.32
N ASN A 105 0.07 -7.17 -9.35
CA ASN A 105 0.49 -8.02 -10.47
C ASN A 105 1.29 -7.25 -11.54
N HIS A 106 1.04 -5.95 -11.64
CA HIS A 106 1.64 -5.02 -12.59
C HIS A 106 2.11 -3.75 -11.87
N PRO A 107 3.25 -3.80 -11.15
CA PRO A 107 3.78 -2.64 -10.42
C PRO A 107 4.03 -1.42 -11.31
N GLU A 108 4.24 -1.61 -12.61
CA GLU A 108 4.36 -0.55 -13.62
C GLU A 108 3.08 0.29 -13.80
N LEU A 109 1.93 -0.20 -13.34
CA LEU A 109 0.66 0.53 -13.34
C LEU A 109 0.51 1.44 -12.11
N ILE A 110 1.41 1.34 -11.13
CA ILE A 110 1.42 2.26 -9.99
C ILE A 110 1.80 3.64 -10.53
N PRO A 111 0.96 4.66 -10.29
CA PRO A 111 1.21 5.97 -10.85
C PRO A 111 2.46 6.61 -10.24
N ASP A 112 3.18 7.31 -11.10
CA ASP A 112 4.35 8.10 -10.76
C ASP A 112 3.95 9.55 -10.47
N ILE A 113 4.56 10.16 -9.46
CA ILE A 113 4.51 11.61 -9.22
C ILE A 113 5.54 12.27 -10.13
N GLN A 114 5.09 13.19 -10.98
CA GLN A 114 5.97 13.98 -11.84
C GLN A 114 6.59 15.14 -11.05
N CYS A 115 7.84 15.50 -11.36
CA CYS A 115 8.43 16.70 -10.79
C CYS A 115 7.70 17.95 -11.30
N ASN A 116 7.28 18.83 -10.39
CA ASN A 116 6.56 20.06 -10.73
C ASN A 116 7.43 21.14 -11.39
N HIS A 117 8.76 20.97 -11.45
CA HIS A 117 9.62 21.92 -12.15
C HIS A 117 9.43 21.82 -13.67
N PRO A 118 9.15 22.94 -14.39
CA PRO A 118 8.93 22.93 -15.83
C PRO A 118 10.04 22.23 -16.62
N GLY A 119 9.65 21.31 -17.52
CA GLY A 119 10.59 20.56 -18.36
C GLY A 119 11.37 19.44 -17.65
N CYS A 120 11.19 19.25 -16.33
CA CYS A 120 11.79 18.12 -15.64
C CYS A 120 11.05 16.82 -15.99
N ARG A 121 11.80 15.75 -16.30
CA ARG A 121 11.25 14.41 -16.58
C ARG A 121 11.49 13.42 -15.45
N ASN A 122 11.99 13.90 -14.30
CA ASN A 122 12.15 13.03 -13.15
C ASN A 122 10.77 12.68 -12.60
N THR A 123 10.62 11.40 -12.25
CA THR A 123 9.42 10.87 -11.64
C THR A 123 9.77 10.21 -10.31
N ARG A 124 8.77 10.01 -9.47
CA ARG A 124 8.87 9.22 -8.26
C ARG A 124 7.64 8.32 -8.16
N THR A 125 7.86 7.02 -8.13
CA THR A 125 6.78 6.06 -7.88
C THR A 125 6.15 6.29 -6.51
N CYS A 126 4.83 6.31 -6.45
CA CYS A 126 4.06 6.63 -5.24
C CYS A 126 4.20 5.62 -4.07
N SER A 127 5.00 4.56 -4.17
CA SER A 127 5.00 3.48 -3.18
C SER A 127 6.39 3.10 -2.67
N PRO A 128 6.64 3.21 -1.35
CA PRO A 128 7.48 2.28 -0.62
C PRO A 128 6.59 1.18 -0.01
N TRP A 129 6.82 -0.08 -0.41
CA TRP A 129 6.16 -1.26 0.16
C TRP A 129 6.26 -1.32 1.70
N PRO A 130 5.28 -1.97 2.39
CA PRO A 130 4.05 -2.55 1.86
C PRO A 130 2.89 -1.53 1.77
N PHE A 131 2.10 -1.57 0.68
CA PHE A 131 0.87 -0.79 0.55
C PHE A 131 -0.36 -1.69 0.66
N LEU A 132 -1.42 -1.19 1.28
CA LEU A 132 -2.68 -1.91 1.50
C LEU A 132 -3.72 -1.53 0.43
N PRO A 133 -4.76 -2.36 0.21
CA PRO A 133 -5.87 -1.99 -0.67
C PRO A 133 -6.54 -0.67 -0.29
N SER A 134 -6.65 -0.37 1.01
CA SER A 134 -7.17 0.90 1.52
C SER A 134 -6.33 2.12 1.14
N ASP A 135 -5.07 1.93 0.73
CA ASP A 135 -4.17 3.03 0.37
C ASP A 135 -4.32 3.44 -1.10
N VAL A 136 -5.05 2.68 -1.92
CA VAL A 136 -5.17 2.93 -3.36
C VAL A 136 -5.71 4.32 -3.64
N ALA A 137 -6.83 4.72 -3.04
CA ALA A 137 -7.39 6.05 -3.25
C ALA A 137 -6.42 7.15 -2.83
N THR A 138 -5.69 6.95 -1.73
CA THR A 138 -4.65 7.86 -1.26
C THR A 138 -3.50 7.96 -2.26
N ILE A 139 -3.04 6.84 -2.81
CA ILE A 139 -1.96 6.79 -3.81
C ILE A 139 -2.37 7.50 -5.11
N ILE A 140 -3.59 7.24 -5.60
CA ILE A 140 -4.13 7.92 -6.79
C ILE A 140 -4.22 9.43 -6.54
N LYS A 141 -4.76 9.82 -5.38
CA LYS A 141 -4.85 11.23 -4.98
C LYS A 141 -3.47 11.87 -4.94
N ARG A 142 -2.48 11.23 -4.30
CA ARG A 142 -1.10 11.71 -4.26
C ARG A 142 -0.49 11.84 -5.65
N ALA A 143 -0.62 10.84 -6.51
CA ALA A 143 -0.08 10.93 -7.86
C ALA A 143 -0.67 12.09 -8.69
N THR A 144 -1.91 12.48 -8.42
CA THR A 144 -2.62 13.51 -9.18
C THR A 144 -2.54 14.90 -8.57
N SER A 145 -2.36 15.02 -7.25
CA SER A 145 -2.40 16.29 -6.54
C SER A 145 -1.15 16.62 -5.73
N GLU A 146 -0.23 15.66 -5.52
CA GLU A 146 0.96 15.89 -4.69
C GLU A 146 1.90 16.85 -5.38
N LEU A 147 2.28 17.91 -4.67
CA LEU A 147 3.39 18.76 -5.11
C LEU A 147 4.70 18.03 -4.78
N TRP A 148 5.51 17.77 -5.80
CA TRP A 148 6.80 17.12 -5.65
C TRP A 148 7.89 17.77 -6.51
N TYR A 149 9.03 18.02 -5.89
CA TYR A 149 10.25 18.46 -6.56
C TYR A 149 11.32 17.38 -6.39
N CYS A 150 11.98 17.00 -7.49
CA CYS A 150 13.13 16.13 -7.39
C CYS A 150 14.27 16.82 -6.61
N HIS A 151 15.23 16.04 -6.11
CA HIS A 151 16.32 16.59 -5.30
C HIS A 151 17.12 17.72 -5.99
N VAL A 152 17.18 17.73 -7.33
CA VAL A 152 17.84 18.78 -8.12
C VAL A 152 17.04 20.08 -8.15
N HIS A 153 15.71 19.99 -8.11
CA HIS A 153 14.81 21.14 -8.27
C HIS A 153 14.12 21.58 -6.99
N ALA A 154 14.27 20.86 -5.88
CA ALA A 154 13.70 21.24 -4.59
C ALA A 154 14.12 22.66 -4.15
N HIS A 155 15.41 23.00 -4.30
CA HIS A 155 15.90 24.35 -4.03
C HIS A 155 15.24 25.41 -4.95
N LYS A 156 15.12 25.13 -6.25
CA LYS A 156 14.50 26.07 -7.20
C LYS A 156 13.01 26.27 -6.91
N GLY A 157 12.26 25.20 -6.64
CA GLY A 157 10.85 25.30 -6.28
C GLY A 157 10.63 26.15 -5.02
N LEU A 158 11.54 26.04 -4.04
CA LEU A 158 11.50 26.91 -2.88
C LEU A 158 11.82 28.37 -3.22
N GLN A 159 12.89 28.65 -3.96
CA GLN A 159 13.32 30.01 -4.27
C GLN A 159 12.36 30.75 -5.21
N GLN A 160 11.79 30.05 -6.19
CA GLN A 160 10.94 30.64 -7.23
C GLN A 160 9.48 30.68 -6.81
N ASP A 161 8.96 29.58 -6.27
CA ASP A 161 7.52 29.43 -6.00
C ASP A 161 7.20 29.66 -4.52
N GLY A 162 8.23 29.71 -3.65
CA GLY A 162 8.04 29.71 -2.20
C GLY A 162 7.33 28.43 -1.74
N ALA A 163 7.57 27.31 -2.44
CA ALA A 163 6.86 26.05 -2.24
C ALA A 163 7.83 24.91 -1.94
N VAL A 164 7.39 23.99 -1.08
CA VAL A 164 8.08 22.74 -0.77
C VAL A 164 7.20 21.57 -1.14
N SER A 165 7.80 20.41 -1.41
CA SER A 165 7.02 19.19 -1.67
C SER A 165 6.15 18.83 -0.48
N ASP A 166 5.02 18.16 -0.73
CA ASP A 166 4.06 17.80 0.32
C ASP A 166 4.72 16.93 1.40
N HIS A 167 5.57 15.99 1.02
CA HIS A 167 6.38 15.21 1.97
C HIS A 167 7.25 16.08 2.91
N VAL A 168 7.80 17.19 2.40
CA VAL A 168 8.58 18.13 3.23
C VAL A 168 7.65 18.92 4.13
N ALA A 169 6.49 19.36 3.62
CA ALA A 169 5.46 20.01 4.43
C ALA A 169 5.00 19.11 5.59
N ASP A 170 4.72 17.83 5.34
CA ASP A 170 4.33 16.85 6.37
C ASP A 170 5.41 16.65 7.45
N ILE A 171 6.68 16.70 7.06
CA ILE A 171 7.80 16.66 8.01
C ILE A 171 7.82 17.94 8.87
N LEU A 172 7.67 19.11 8.24
CA LEU A 172 7.65 20.39 8.95
C LEU A 172 6.46 20.49 9.92
N THR A 173 5.26 20.03 9.52
CA THR A 173 4.08 19.97 10.39
C THR A 173 4.35 19.11 11.62
N ARG A 174 4.90 17.90 11.45
CA ARG A 174 5.27 17.05 12.59
C ARG A 174 6.36 17.65 13.47
N MET A 175 7.32 18.39 12.90
CA MET A 175 8.30 19.15 13.69
C MET A 175 7.65 20.28 14.50
N GLN A 176 6.62 20.93 13.96
CA GLN A 176 5.88 21.99 14.65
C GLN A 176 5.04 21.43 15.81
N GLU A 177 4.41 20.27 15.60
CA GLU A 177 3.62 19.56 16.62
C GLU A 177 4.49 18.94 17.72
N ALA A 178 5.67 18.42 17.37
CA ALA A 178 6.58 17.78 18.31
C ALA A 178 8.04 18.29 18.16
N PRO A 179 8.33 19.53 18.62
CA PRO A 179 9.67 20.11 18.54
C PRO A 179 10.70 19.26 19.31
N GLY A 180 11.87 19.06 18.70
CA GLY A 180 12.93 18.23 19.27
C GLY A 180 12.81 16.74 18.94
N SER A 181 11.86 16.34 18.09
CA SER A 181 11.79 14.96 17.57
C SER A 181 13.05 14.59 16.79
N ASN A 182 13.44 13.32 16.85
CA ASN A 182 14.63 12.84 16.15
C ASN A 182 14.34 12.51 14.67
N SER A 183 15.39 12.35 13.86
CA SER A 183 15.24 12.05 12.42
C SER A 183 14.36 10.81 12.13
N THR A 184 14.43 9.77 12.96
CA THR A 184 13.66 8.53 12.76
C THR A 184 12.17 8.76 13.01
N GLN A 185 11.83 9.44 14.11
CA GLN A 185 10.44 9.79 14.44
C GLN A 185 9.79 10.65 13.35
N LEU A 186 10.59 11.54 12.74
CA LEU A 186 10.16 12.42 11.66
C LEU A 186 10.28 11.78 10.27
N GLY A 187 10.84 10.58 10.13
CA GLY A 187 11.06 9.94 8.82
C GLY A 187 12.00 10.73 7.90
N ILE A 188 12.96 11.46 8.46
CA ILE A 188 13.90 12.32 7.71
C ILE A 188 15.04 11.47 7.17
N THR A 189 15.15 11.43 5.84
CA THR A 189 16.33 10.87 5.17
C THR A 189 17.50 11.84 5.21
N LYS A 190 18.74 11.35 4.99
CA LYS A 190 19.94 12.20 4.94
C LYS A 190 19.83 13.35 3.92
N LEU A 191 19.25 13.08 2.75
CA LEU A 191 19.08 14.09 1.69
C LEU A 191 18.06 15.16 2.09
N VAL A 192 16.91 14.74 2.64
CA VAL A 192 15.88 15.67 3.11
C VAL A 192 16.41 16.52 4.28
N GLY A 193 17.11 15.91 5.24
CA GLY A 193 17.72 16.66 6.35
C GLY A 193 18.71 17.71 5.88
N LYS A 194 19.58 17.38 4.91
CA LYS A 194 20.51 18.36 4.33
C LYS A 194 19.78 19.51 3.64
N PHE A 195 18.71 19.22 2.90
CA PHE A 195 17.88 20.24 2.26
C PHE A 195 17.23 21.16 3.31
N LEU A 196 16.61 20.59 4.36
CA LEU A 196 15.98 21.35 5.44
C LEU A 196 16.94 22.31 6.15
N GLU A 197 18.18 21.88 6.42
CA GLU A 197 19.21 22.72 7.02
C GLU A 197 19.69 23.82 6.06
N LEU A 198 20.01 23.45 4.81
CA LEU A 198 20.61 24.35 3.83
C LEU A 198 19.66 25.50 3.46
N GLU A 199 18.37 25.21 3.37
CA GLU A 199 17.33 26.20 3.10
C GLU A 199 16.82 26.92 4.37
N ASN A 200 17.39 26.66 5.54
CA ASN A 200 16.93 27.21 6.82
C ASN A 200 15.42 26.96 7.07
N LEU A 201 14.92 25.78 6.68
CA LEU A 201 13.56 25.33 6.95
C LEU A 201 13.43 24.67 8.33
N ALA A 202 14.52 24.05 8.79
CA ALA A 202 14.61 23.46 10.12
C ALA A 202 16.02 23.59 10.70
N ILE A 203 16.10 23.62 12.03
CA ILE A 203 17.33 23.66 12.79
C ILE A 203 17.61 22.26 13.32
N ARG A 204 18.78 21.71 12.99
CA ARG A 204 19.26 20.43 13.53
C ARG A 204 20.14 20.67 14.75
N ARG A 205 19.84 19.99 15.85
CA ARG A 205 20.67 19.93 17.07
C ARG A 205 21.20 18.51 17.26
N VAL A 206 22.47 18.40 17.63
CA VAL A 206 23.11 17.11 17.91
C VAL A 206 23.18 16.89 19.40
N THR A 207 22.68 15.75 19.89
CA THR A 207 22.85 15.31 21.28
C THR A 207 23.74 14.07 21.31
N GLY A 208 24.63 13.99 22.29
CA GLY A 208 25.63 12.91 22.41
C GLY A 208 26.91 13.15 21.60
N ARG A 209 27.85 12.20 21.68
CA ARG A 209 29.11 12.19 20.92
C ARG A 209 29.35 10.80 20.34
N GLY A 210 29.96 10.73 19.15
CA GLY A 210 30.34 9.46 18.51
C GLY A 210 29.17 8.70 17.88
N VAL A 211 29.23 7.36 17.92
CA VAL A 211 28.30 6.44 17.22
C VAL A 211 26.85 6.53 17.73
N GLY A 212 26.63 7.12 18.91
CA GLY A 212 25.30 7.34 19.49
C GLY A 212 24.75 8.77 19.32
N ALA A 213 25.35 9.60 18.46
CA ALA A 213 24.86 10.95 18.24
C ALA A 213 23.44 10.93 17.64
N MET A 214 22.50 11.60 18.32
CA MET A 214 21.13 11.75 17.87
C MET A 214 20.90 13.15 17.31
N TYR A 215 20.15 13.23 16.23
CA TYR A 215 19.80 14.48 15.57
C TYR A 215 18.36 14.83 15.93
N HIS A 216 18.19 15.92 16.68
CA HIS A 216 16.90 16.49 17.05
C HIS A 216 16.59 17.68 16.15
N TRP A 217 15.34 17.83 15.77
CA TRP A 217 14.92 18.84 14.81
C TRP A 217 13.87 19.77 15.40
N THR A 218 13.99 21.05 15.10
CA THR A 218 12.98 22.06 15.36
C THR A 218 12.73 22.85 14.10
N ILE A 219 11.48 23.20 13.82
CA ILE A 219 11.15 24.06 12.67
C ILE A 219 11.82 25.43 12.81
N ALA A 220 12.27 26.01 11.69
CA ALA A 220 12.81 27.37 11.62
C ALA A 220 11.73 28.35 11.14
N ASP A 221 11.97 29.66 11.27
CA ASP A 221 10.99 30.69 10.92
C ASP A 221 10.50 30.59 9.47
N LEU A 222 11.41 30.35 8.51
CA LEU A 222 11.02 30.19 7.11
C LEU A 222 10.15 28.96 6.89
N GLY A 223 10.47 27.83 7.55
CA GLY A 223 9.65 26.63 7.52
C GLY A 223 8.23 26.89 8.04
N ALA A 224 8.12 27.61 9.16
CA ALA A 224 6.82 27.99 9.73
C ALA A 224 6.02 28.93 8.80
N GLN A 225 6.68 29.91 8.17
CA GLN A 225 6.05 30.80 7.20
C GLN A 225 5.48 30.04 5.99
N ILE A 226 6.21 29.04 5.48
CA ILE A 226 5.75 28.21 4.37
C ILE A 226 4.51 27.40 4.75
N LEU A 227 4.47 26.82 5.96
CA LEU A 227 3.28 26.11 6.45
C LEU A 227 2.08 27.05 6.57
N SER A 228 2.28 28.25 7.13
CA SER A 228 1.21 29.25 7.23
C SER A 228 0.68 29.70 5.87
N LYS A 229 1.57 29.97 4.91
CA LYS A 229 1.20 30.31 3.53
C LYS A 229 0.40 29.18 2.88
N ARG A 230 0.80 27.93 3.10
CA ARG A 230 0.12 26.76 2.56
C ARG A 230 -1.28 26.57 3.15
N ALA A 231 -1.43 26.75 4.47
CA ALA A 231 -2.74 26.70 5.14
C ALA A 231 -3.70 27.75 4.56
N ALA A 232 -3.22 28.98 4.34
CA ALA A 232 -4.01 30.06 3.75
C ALA A 232 -4.45 29.84 2.29
N LEU A 233 -3.82 28.91 1.55
CA LEU A 233 -4.22 28.53 0.19
C LEU A 233 -5.25 27.39 0.16
N GLN A 234 -5.50 26.75 1.30
CA GLN A 234 -6.45 25.64 1.44
C GLN A 234 -7.81 26.07 1.99
N GLU A 235 -7.90 27.29 2.53
CA GLU A 235 -9.14 27.97 2.96
C GLU A 235 -9.85 28.65 1.79
#